data_AF-A0A951U4Z1-F1
#
_entry.id   AF-A0A951U4Z1-F1
#
_cell.length_a   1.000
_cell.length_b   1.000
_cell.length_c   1.000
_cell.angle_alpha   90.00
_cell.angle_beta   90.00
_cell.angle_gamma   90.00
#
_symmetry.space_group_name_H-M   'P 1'
#
loop_
_entity.id
_entity.type
_entity.pdbx_description
1 polymer ?
#
loop_
_entity_poly.entity_id
_entity_poly.type
_entity_poly.pdbx_seq_one_letter_code
_entity_poly.pdbx_strand_id
1 'polypeptide(L)'
;MNRLTQILLDIVLLKNAGQIVRNRAQRTQAWFTSIKPFSWEAMLMLSLFSWFVYLLLQGIYAKQFVSIFAWSFLIISSDWAFLGQQAQVPLLGFKFQQGAWITAAILCVALLSNDFILTQWQTALTAWPIFAALFAAYPQFLRPGLRWGLPGAAGRQDLVLLVLVHCLIACWFQFHFLIQGRLADYPYLLNNSFEDSLFVTRIRLNSDRAVGENTASRQAATLLTTAEATIRQALTGKNWSEAYSWLSDIKSLQPDLNQQVMKAVYDEQPEGHLWQMTADVGRNAISSSSLDLILTARWLGASSRPEGYALRQRCLVSETSLPNPDSFAQMQQTGFQLTCQAPVEV
;
A
#
# COMPACT_ATOMS: atom_id res chain seq x y z
N MET A 1 51.08 13.51 -34.07
CA MET A 1 50.89 14.10 -32.72
C MET A 1 51.94 13.46 -31.81
N ASN A 2 52.93 14.23 -31.37
CA ASN A 2 54.23 13.73 -30.91
C ASN A 2 54.20 13.25 -29.45
N ARG A 3 54.87 12.12 -29.15
CA ARG A 3 55.03 11.61 -27.76
C ARG A 3 55.54 12.68 -26.77
N LEU A 4 56.33 13.63 -27.23
CA LEU A 4 56.84 14.74 -26.42
C LEU A 4 55.74 15.70 -25.94
N THR A 5 54.69 15.95 -26.73
CA THR A 5 53.58 16.82 -26.31
C THR A 5 52.69 16.13 -25.29
N GLN A 6 52.62 14.79 -25.31
CA GLN A 6 51.84 14.00 -24.35
C GLN A 6 52.53 13.95 -22.97
N ILE A 7 53.86 13.76 -22.95
CA ILE A 7 54.65 13.77 -21.72
C ILE A 7 54.63 15.16 -21.05
N LEU A 8 54.71 16.24 -21.83
CA LEU A 8 54.61 17.60 -21.28
C LEU A 8 53.22 17.89 -20.69
N LEU A 9 52.15 17.38 -21.31
CA LEU A 9 50.79 17.52 -20.80
C LEU A 9 50.62 16.79 -19.46
N ASP A 10 51.12 15.56 -19.35
CA ASP A 10 51.02 14.74 -18.12
C ASP A 10 51.79 15.37 -16.96
N ILE A 11 52.97 15.94 -17.21
CA ILE A 11 53.77 16.64 -16.19
C ILE A 11 53.04 17.91 -15.70
N VAL A 12 52.42 18.67 -16.60
CA VAL A 12 51.64 19.87 -16.24
C VAL A 12 50.39 19.51 -15.45
N LEU A 13 49.69 18.43 -15.83
CA LEU A 13 48.52 17.93 -15.11
C LEU A 13 48.87 17.42 -13.71
N LEU A 14 49.98 16.67 -13.56
CA LEU A 14 50.46 16.21 -12.26
C LEU A 14 50.88 17.37 -11.34
N LYS A 15 51.52 18.41 -11.89
CA LYS A 15 51.96 19.57 -11.12
C LYS A 15 50.77 20.43 -10.65
N ASN A 16 49.76 20.61 -11.51
CA ASN A 16 48.51 21.28 -11.15
C ASN A 16 47.70 20.46 -10.14
N ALA A 17 47.64 19.14 -10.28
CA ALA A 17 46.99 18.27 -9.31
C ALA A 17 47.68 18.37 -7.93
N GLY A 18 49.01 18.39 -7.88
CA GLY A 18 49.77 18.57 -6.64
C GLY A 18 49.48 19.89 -5.93
N GLN A 19 49.35 21.00 -6.66
CA GLN A 19 48.97 22.30 -6.10
C GLN A 19 47.52 22.32 -5.60
N ILE A 20 46.58 21.72 -6.34
CA ILE A 20 45.18 21.62 -5.94
C ILE A 20 45.04 20.80 -4.65
N VAL A 21 45.75 19.66 -4.55
CA VAL A 21 45.76 18.81 -3.35
C VAL A 21 46.36 19.56 -2.16
N ARG A 22 47.48 20.27 -2.35
CA ARG A 22 48.12 21.04 -1.27
C ARG A 22 47.25 22.19 -0.79
N ASN A 23 46.59 22.92 -1.70
CA ASN A 23 45.66 24.00 -1.35
C ASN A 23 44.41 23.47 -0.63
N ARG A 24 43.90 22.29 -1.01
CA ARG A 24 42.80 21.63 -0.29
C ARG A 24 43.24 21.16 1.10
N ALA A 25 44.44 20.56 1.22
CA ALA A 25 44.99 20.10 2.49
C ALA A 25 45.24 21.25 3.48
N GLN A 26 45.72 22.41 3.01
CA GLN A 26 45.89 23.58 3.86
C GLN A 26 44.55 24.19 4.28
N ARG A 27 43.55 24.21 3.39
CA ARG A 27 42.19 24.65 3.75
C ARG A 27 41.53 23.73 4.77
N THR A 28 41.68 22.41 4.63
CA THR A 28 41.15 21.48 5.63
C THR A 28 41.89 21.64 6.96
N GLN A 29 43.23 21.74 6.96
CA GLN A 29 44.00 21.94 8.18
C GLN A 29 43.61 23.23 8.93
N ALA A 30 43.43 24.34 8.21
CA ALA A 30 42.97 25.60 8.80
C ALA A 30 41.54 25.48 9.38
N TRP A 31 40.66 24.74 8.71
CA TRP A 31 39.30 24.45 9.21
C TRP A 31 39.34 23.66 10.52
N PHE A 32 40.15 22.60 10.60
CA PHE A 32 40.34 21.82 11.84
C PHE A 32 40.86 22.64 13.01
N THR A 33 41.78 23.57 12.77
CA THR A 33 42.34 24.43 13.83
C THR A 33 41.37 25.49 14.35
N SER A 34 40.30 25.80 13.59
CA SER A 34 39.29 26.79 13.98
C SER A 34 38.13 26.18 14.80
N ILE A 35 38.11 24.86 15.00
CA ILE A 35 37.03 24.19 15.74
C ILE A 35 37.16 24.56 17.21
N LYS A 36 36.17 25.29 17.72
CA LYS A 36 36.07 25.58 19.15
C LYS A 36 35.72 24.28 19.89
N PRO A 37 36.36 23.97 21.05
CA PRO A 37 36.15 22.72 21.77
C PRO A 37 34.71 22.54 22.30
N PHE A 38 33.89 23.59 22.31
CA PHE A 38 32.48 23.57 22.67
C PHE A 38 31.63 24.08 21.48
N SER A 39 31.62 23.34 20.38
CA SER A 39 30.83 23.64 19.18
C SER A 39 30.06 22.42 18.68
N TRP A 40 28.98 22.65 17.94
CA TRP A 40 28.21 21.60 17.25
C TRP A 40 29.07 20.82 16.25
N GLU A 41 30.10 21.45 15.69
CA GLU A 41 31.06 20.84 14.76
C GLU A 41 31.87 19.74 15.45
N ALA A 42 32.31 19.97 16.70
CA ALA A 42 33.04 18.96 17.46
C ALA A 42 32.19 17.71 17.73
N MET A 43 30.89 17.88 18.02
CA MET A 43 29.96 16.76 18.19
C MET A 43 29.71 16.01 16.88
N LEU A 44 29.62 16.72 15.75
CA LEU A 44 29.52 16.10 14.42
C LEU A 44 30.76 15.24 14.13
N MET A 45 31.95 15.75 14.44
CA MET A 45 33.19 15.01 14.24
C MET A 45 33.28 13.78 15.14
N LEU A 46 32.79 13.87 16.38
CA LEU A 46 32.71 12.73 17.28
C LEU A 46 31.72 11.66 16.78
N SER A 47 30.61 12.07 16.18
CA SER A 47 29.68 11.17 15.49
C SER A 47 30.34 10.47 14.31
N LEU A 48 31.05 11.20 13.44
CA LEU A 48 31.75 10.62 12.28
C LEU A 48 32.87 9.68 12.71
N PHE A 49 33.62 10.06 13.74
CA PHE A 49 34.64 9.20 14.33
C PHE A 49 34.05 7.92 14.90
N SER A 50 32.95 8.02 15.65
CA SER A 50 32.23 6.86 16.19
C SER A 50 31.72 5.95 15.06
N TRP A 51 31.19 6.54 13.98
CA TRP A 51 30.77 5.78 12.80
C TRP A 51 31.95 5.10 12.10
N PHE A 52 33.12 5.74 12.02
CA PHE A 52 34.34 5.11 11.50
C PHE A 52 34.78 3.92 12.36
N VAL A 53 34.76 4.07 13.69
CA VAL A 53 35.05 2.97 14.63
C VAL A 53 34.04 1.83 14.48
N TYR A 54 32.76 2.14 14.26
CA TYR A 54 31.71 1.15 13.99
C TYR A 54 32.03 0.26 12.78
N LEU A 55 32.60 0.83 11.70
CA LEU A 55 33.01 0.08 10.51
C LEU A 55 34.19 -0.87 10.75
N LEU A 56 35.11 -0.50 11.65
CA LEU A 56 36.30 -1.30 11.98
C LEU A 56 36.01 -2.44 12.97
N LEU A 57 34.99 -2.29 13.79
CA LEU A 57 34.58 -3.33 14.74
C LEU A 57 34.03 -4.56 14.01
N GLN A 58 34.22 -5.75 14.60
CA GLN A 58 33.65 -7.00 14.09
C GLN A 58 32.60 -7.60 15.04
N GLY A 59 32.65 -7.28 16.35
CA GLY A 59 31.71 -7.79 17.35
C GLY A 59 30.35 -7.10 17.33
N ILE A 60 29.26 -7.88 17.38
CA ILE A 60 27.87 -7.41 17.29
C ILE A 60 27.53 -6.42 18.43
N TYR A 61 27.83 -6.78 19.69
CA TYR A 61 27.51 -5.94 20.84
C TYR A 61 28.31 -4.62 20.87
N ALA A 62 29.59 -4.68 20.51
CA ALA A 62 30.44 -3.49 20.44
C ALA A 62 29.97 -2.55 19.30
N LYS A 63 29.54 -3.12 18.16
CA LYS A 63 28.92 -2.36 17.07
C LYS A 63 27.65 -1.65 17.52
N GLN A 64 26.75 -2.34 18.21
CA GLN A 64 25.50 -1.73 18.67
C GLN A 64 25.76 -0.59 19.66
N PHE A 65 26.69 -0.78 20.60
CA PHE A 65 27.09 0.27 21.54
C PHE A 65 27.64 1.50 20.82
N VAL A 66 28.60 1.33 19.91
CA VAL A 66 29.20 2.44 19.16
C VAL A 66 28.19 3.11 18.23
N SER A 67 27.26 2.36 17.63
CA SER A 67 26.15 2.89 16.84
C SER A 67 25.31 3.86 17.65
N ILE A 68 24.96 3.51 18.89
CA ILE A 68 24.18 4.39 19.79
C ILE A 68 24.92 5.72 20.03
N PHE A 69 26.23 5.68 20.31
CA PHE A 69 27.01 6.91 20.49
C PHE A 69 27.10 7.74 19.21
N ALA A 70 27.34 7.10 18.06
CA ALA A 70 27.39 7.78 16.78
C ALA A 70 26.08 8.54 16.51
N TRP A 71 24.95 7.86 16.62
CA TRP A 71 23.63 8.47 16.44
C TRP A 71 23.32 9.55 17.50
N SER A 72 23.66 9.31 18.77
CA SER A 72 23.43 10.30 19.85
C SER A 72 24.19 11.60 19.60
N PHE A 73 25.47 11.51 19.23
CA PHE A 73 26.27 12.69 18.89
C PHE A 73 25.74 13.39 17.63
N LEU A 74 25.23 12.64 16.65
CA LEU A 74 24.62 13.20 15.45
C LEU A 74 23.33 13.97 15.77
N ILE A 75 22.46 13.40 16.60
CA ILE A 75 21.21 14.05 17.03
C ILE A 75 21.51 15.34 17.81
N ILE A 76 22.40 15.29 18.80
CA ILE A 76 22.75 16.47 19.60
C ILE A 76 23.43 17.54 18.73
N SER A 77 24.34 17.13 17.83
CA SER A 77 25.03 18.04 16.92
C SER A 77 24.05 18.74 15.97
N SER A 78 23.15 17.99 15.35
CA SER A 78 22.16 18.54 14.43
C SER A 78 21.19 19.48 15.15
N ASP A 79 20.69 19.09 16.31
CA ASP A 79 19.78 19.94 17.11
C ASP A 79 20.44 21.25 17.53
N TRP A 80 21.70 21.18 17.99
CA TRP A 80 22.45 22.39 18.35
C TRP A 80 22.78 23.26 17.14
N ALA A 81 23.13 22.67 15.99
CA ALA A 81 23.40 23.41 14.77
C ALA A 81 22.18 24.21 14.31
N PHE A 82 20.99 23.64 14.43
CA PHE A 82 19.75 24.28 14.01
C PHE A 82 19.11 25.18 15.07
N LEU A 83 19.45 25.02 16.35
CA LEU A 83 18.97 25.89 17.43
C LEU A 83 19.23 27.38 17.16
N GLY A 84 20.37 27.69 16.52
CA GLY A 84 20.77 29.05 16.17
C GLY A 84 20.21 29.57 14.84
N GLN A 85 19.70 28.70 13.97
CA GLN A 85 19.19 29.05 12.65
C GLN A 85 17.67 29.02 12.65
N GLN A 86 17.05 30.07 13.20
CA GLN A 86 15.62 30.30 13.03
C GLN A 86 15.36 30.82 11.61
N ALA A 87 15.48 29.96 10.61
CA ALA A 87 14.90 30.21 9.29
C ALA A 87 13.37 30.16 9.44
N GLN A 88 12.78 31.27 9.86
CA GLN A 88 11.35 31.41 10.06
C GLN A 88 10.71 31.57 8.68
N VAL A 89 10.15 30.49 8.14
CA VAL A 89 9.22 30.61 7.02
C VAL A 89 7.83 30.85 7.62
N PRO A 90 7.24 32.05 7.45
CA PRO A 90 5.89 32.29 7.95
C PRO A 90 4.91 31.52 7.07
N LEU A 91 4.45 30.36 7.55
CA LEU A 91 3.30 29.67 6.99
C LEU A 91 2.11 29.93 7.93
N LEU A 92 1.10 30.66 7.47
CA LEU A 92 -0.13 30.96 8.21
C LEU A 92 0.07 31.58 9.63
N GLY A 93 1.15 32.33 9.85
CA GLY A 93 1.45 32.94 11.16
C GLY A 93 2.14 32.00 12.18
N PHE A 94 2.48 30.78 11.78
CA PHE A 94 3.22 29.82 12.62
C PHE A 94 4.73 29.87 12.36
N LYS A 95 5.51 29.77 13.45
CA LYS A 95 6.98 29.69 13.41
C LYS A 95 7.38 28.24 13.15
N PHE A 96 7.48 27.86 11.87
CA PHE A 96 7.92 26.52 11.49
C PHE A 96 9.43 26.35 11.69
N GLN A 97 9.85 25.46 12.61
CA GLN A 97 11.25 25.16 12.87
C GLN A 97 11.70 23.97 12.02
N GLN A 98 12.32 24.25 10.87
CA GLN A 98 12.83 23.20 9.96
C GLN A 98 13.87 22.28 10.64
N GLY A 99 14.65 22.82 11.59
CA GLY A 99 15.64 22.06 12.35
C GLY A 99 15.05 20.92 13.15
N ALA A 100 13.89 21.13 13.80
CA ALA A 100 13.19 20.11 14.58
C ALA A 100 12.72 18.94 13.72
N TRP A 101 12.38 19.20 12.45
CA TRP A 101 11.99 18.16 11.50
C TRP A 101 13.19 17.31 11.06
N ILE A 102 14.33 17.94 10.77
CA ILE A 102 15.55 17.23 10.35
C ILE A 102 16.08 16.36 11.48
N THR A 103 16.16 16.91 12.70
CA THR A 103 16.62 16.18 13.90
C THR A 103 15.70 15.00 14.24
N ALA A 104 14.38 15.20 14.13
CA ALA A 104 13.41 14.12 14.31
C ALA A 104 13.53 13.05 13.23
N ALA A 105 13.84 13.41 11.97
CA ALA A 105 14.06 12.44 10.90
C ALA A 105 15.28 11.57 11.22
N ILE A 106 16.38 12.20 11.64
CA ILE A 106 17.59 11.51 12.08
C ILE A 106 17.28 10.58 13.26
N LEU A 107 16.52 11.04 14.26
CA LEU A 107 16.12 10.21 15.39
C LEU A 107 15.29 8.99 14.94
N CYS A 108 14.32 9.17 14.04
CA CYS A 108 13.53 8.07 13.51
C CYS A 108 14.40 7.03 12.79
N VAL A 109 15.37 7.48 11.98
CA VAL A 109 16.32 6.60 11.30
C VAL A 109 17.23 5.88 12.31
N ALA A 110 17.69 6.58 13.35
CA ALA A 110 18.51 5.98 14.40
C ALA A 110 17.77 4.90 15.21
N LEU A 111 16.50 5.15 15.53
CA LEU A 111 15.63 4.21 16.24
C LEU A 111 15.31 2.98 15.38
N LEU A 112 15.13 3.17 14.07
CA LEU A 112 14.94 2.08 13.11
C LEU A 112 16.22 1.27 12.90
N SER A 113 17.37 1.93 12.77
CA SER A 113 18.66 1.26 12.50
C SER A 113 19.14 0.37 13.64
N ASN A 114 18.67 0.59 14.86
CA ASN A 114 19.07 -0.19 16.04
C ASN A 114 17.94 -1.12 16.54
N ASP A 115 16.84 -1.27 15.78
CA ASP A 115 15.67 -2.09 16.10
C ASP A 115 15.12 -1.87 17.53
N PHE A 116 15.19 -0.64 18.04
CA PHE A 116 14.82 -0.36 19.43
C PHE A 116 13.30 -0.34 19.66
N ILE A 117 12.62 0.59 19.00
CA ILE A 117 11.19 0.87 19.19
C ILE A 117 10.47 0.83 17.84
N LEU A 118 11.15 1.24 16.77
CA LEU A 118 10.61 1.28 15.42
C LEU A 118 11.24 0.13 14.63
N THR A 119 10.42 -0.84 14.23
CA THR A 119 10.86 -1.99 13.41
C THR A 119 10.43 -1.85 11.96
N GLN A 120 9.41 -1.03 11.70
CA GLN A 120 8.82 -0.86 10.38
C GLN A 120 8.97 0.58 9.89
N TRP A 121 9.30 0.75 8.61
CA TRP A 121 9.45 2.07 7.97
C TRP A 121 8.17 2.92 8.10
N GLN A 122 6.99 2.29 8.00
CA GLN A 122 5.69 2.93 8.15
C GLN A 122 5.51 3.54 9.54
N THR A 123 5.95 2.84 10.59
CA THR A 123 5.90 3.34 11.97
C THR A 123 6.86 4.51 12.18
N ALA A 124 8.04 4.47 11.57
CA ALA A 124 9.02 5.54 11.65
C ALA A 124 8.53 6.84 10.99
N LEU A 125 7.92 6.74 9.81
CA LEU A 125 7.33 7.89 9.12
C LEU A 125 6.11 8.46 9.86
N THR A 126 5.32 7.60 10.51
CA THR A 126 4.17 8.04 11.31
C THR A 126 4.60 8.73 12.61
N ALA A 127 5.67 8.26 13.25
CA ALA A 127 6.21 8.85 14.48
C ALA A 127 7.02 10.13 14.23
N TRP A 128 7.54 10.34 13.02
CA TRP A 128 8.41 11.45 12.68
C TRP A 128 7.83 12.84 13.04
N PRO A 129 6.58 13.19 12.66
CA PRO A 129 5.98 14.46 13.06
C PRO A 129 5.87 14.62 14.59
N ILE A 130 5.62 13.54 15.33
CA ILE A 130 5.50 13.57 16.79
C ILE A 130 6.85 13.91 17.43
N PHE A 131 7.93 13.27 16.99
CA PHE A 131 9.27 13.62 17.45
C PHE A 131 9.66 15.04 17.04
N ALA A 132 9.27 15.51 15.86
CA ALA A 132 9.51 16.89 15.44
C ALA A 132 8.80 17.89 16.37
N ALA A 133 7.59 17.58 16.83
CA ALA A 133 6.89 18.39 17.81
C ALA A 133 7.64 18.44 19.16
N LEU A 134 8.17 17.30 19.61
CA LEU A 134 8.96 17.23 20.85
C LEU A 134 10.23 18.07 20.76
N PHE A 135 10.98 17.98 19.65
CA PHE A 135 12.18 18.78 19.44
C PHE A 135 11.88 20.28 19.32
N ALA A 136 10.76 20.66 18.70
CA ALA A 136 10.35 22.05 18.62
C ALA A 136 9.82 22.60 19.97
N ALA A 137 9.26 21.75 20.81
CA ALA A 137 8.67 22.13 22.10
C ALA A 137 9.70 22.24 23.23
N TYR A 138 10.69 21.34 23.29
CA TYR A 138 11.65 21.29 24.40
C TYR A 138 12.39 22.62 24.70
N PRO A 139 12.84 23.43 23.71
CA PRO A 139 13.59 24.64 24.03
C PRO A 139 12.72 25.70 24.72
N GLN A 140 11.40 25.63 24.58
CA GLN A 140 10.47 26.56 25.24
C GLN A 140 10.36 26.34 26.76
N PHE A 141 10.76 25.15 27.24
CA PHE A 141 10.81 24.82 28.67
C PHE A 141 12.16 25.20 29.32
N LEU A 142 13.16 25.53 28.51
CA LEU A 142 14.50 25.90 28.97
C LEU A 142 14.60 27.42 29.13
N ARG A 143 14.81 27.88 30.38
CA ARG A 143 15.13 29.28 30.66
C ARG A 143 16.65 29.54 30.59
N PRO A 144 17.08 30.80 30.38
CA PRO A 144 18.48 31.18 30.50
C PRO A 144 19.06 30.67 31.84
N GLY A 145 20.16 29.91 31.78
CA GLY A 145 20.76 29.24 32.94
C GLY A 145 20.32 27.81 33.20
N LEU A 146 19.81 27.08 32.19
CA LEU A 146 19.43 25.65 32.26
C LEU A 146 18.35 25.33 33.32
N ARG A 147 17.53 26.33 33.69
CA ARG A 147 16.43 26.12 34.63
C ARG A 147 15.18 25.70 33.87
N TRP A 148 14.61 24.57 34.27
CA TRP A 148 13.29 24.14 33.81
C TRP A 148 12.25 25.13 34.31
N GLY A 149 11.47 25.70 33.40
CA GLY A 149 10.42 26.64 33.74
C GLY A 149 9.22 26.46 32.83
N LEU A 150 8.02 26.55 33.40
CA LEU A 150 6.82 26.53 32.57
C LEU A 150 6.76 27.79 31.68
N PRO A 151 6.36 27.64 30.41
CA PRO A 151 6.12 28.77 29.53
C PRO A 151 4.91 29.58 30.03
N GLY A 152 4.88 30.87 29.67
CA GLY A 152 3.76 31.77 29.96
C GLY A 152 2.47 31.33 29.26
N ALA A 153 1.33 31.92 29.64
CA ALA A 153 0.01 31.50 29.14
C ALA A 153 -0.10 31.50 27.61
N ALA A 154 0.43 32.51 26.92
CA ALA A 154 0.47 32.57 25.46
C ALA A 154 1.34 31.46 24.84
N GLY A 155 2.53 31.21 25.40
CA GLY A 155 3.42 30.14 24.92
C GLY A 155 2.84 28.73 25.11
N ARG A 156 1.96 28.53 26.09
CA ARG A 156 1.24 27.26 26.27
C ARG A 156 0.25 27.00 25.14
N GLN A 157 -0.47 28.02 24.69
CA GLN A 157 -1.40 27.89 23.56
C GLN A 157 -0.66 27.56 22.26
N ASP A 158 0.46 28.24 22.01
CA ASP A 158 1.33 27.96 20.86
C ASP A 158 1.87 26.53 20.87
N LEU A 159 2.28 26.00 22.04
CA LEU A 159 2.73 24.62 22.19
C LEU A 159 1.63 23.60 21.92
N VAL A 160 0.43 23.81 22.47
CA VAL A 160 -0.70 22.92 22.25
C VAL A 160 -1.05 22.88 20.76
N LEU A 161 -1.10 24.04 20.11
CA LEU A 161 -1.39 24.12 18.69
C LEU A 161 -0.29 23.45 17.86
N LEU A 162 0.98 23.69 18.20
CA LEU A 162 2.12 23.03 17.56
C LEU A 162 2.00 21.51 17.64
N VAL A 163 1.71 20.95 18.82
CA VAL A 163 1.53 19.50 19.01
C VAL A 163 0.34 18.98 18.22
N LEU A 164 -0.79 19.69 18.24
CA LEU A 164 -1.99 19.30 17.50
C LEU A 164 -1.74 19.26 15.98
N VAL A 165 -1.03 20.23 15.42
CA VAL A 165 -0.70 20.26 13.99
C VAL A 165 0.20 19.08 13.62
N HIS A 166 1.21 18.77 14.42
CA HIS A 166 2.09 17.63 14.16
C HIS A 166 1.36 16.29 14.34
N CYS A 167 0.46 16.19 15.33
CA CYS A 167 -0.40 15.03 15.52
C CYS A 167 -1.35 14.84 14.33
N LEU A 168 -1.94 15.92 13.82
CA LEU A 168 -2.77 15.88 12.60
C LEU A 168 -1.97 15.36 11.40
N ILE A 169 -0.73 15.83 11.22
CA ILE A 169 0.15 15.34 10.15
C ILE A 169 0.49 13.85 10.36
N ALA A 170 0.76 13.41 11.59
CA ALA A 170 0.97 12.00 11.90
C ALA A 170 -0.27 11.15 11.57
N CYS A 171 -1.48 11.64 11.89
CA CYS A 171 -2.73 10.98 11.50
C CYS A 171 -2.86 10.87 9.98
N TRP A 172 -2.47 11.89 9.22
CA TRP A 172 -2.46 11.82 7.76
C TRP A 172 -1.50 10.76 7.22
N PHE A 173 -0.29 10.65 7.77
CA PHE A 173 0.64 9.58 7.40
C PHE A 173 0.08 8.20 7.74
N GLN A 174 -0.46 8.02 8.93
CA GLN A 174 -1.07 6.76 9.35
C GLN A 174 -2.24 6.37 8.44
N PHE A 175 -3.10 7.34 8.12
CA PHE A 175 -4.21 7.15 7.20
C PHE A 175 -3.72 6.76 5.80
N HIS A 176 -2.69 7.43 5.28
CA HIS A 176 -2.10 7.09 3.99
C HIS A 176 -1.60 5.65 3.95
N PHE A 177 -0.82 5.21 4.94
CA PHE A 177 -0.31 3.83 4.96
C PHE A 177 -1.41 2.79 5.15
N LEU A 178 -2.43 3.11 5.95
CA LEU A 178 -3.59 2.22 6.13
C LEU A 178 -4.33 2.03 4.81
N ILE A 179 -4.61 3.11 4.09
CA ILE A 179 -5.28 3.05 2.79
C ILE A 179 -4.42 2.32 1.76
N GLN A 180 -3.13 2.64 1.66
CA GLN A 180 -2.24 1.95 0.71
C GLN A 180 -2.15 0.45 1.00
N GLY A 181 -2.06 0.05 2.27
CA GLY A 181 -2.08 -1.36 2.65
C GLY A 181 -3.38 -2.05 2.24
N ARG A 182 -4.53 -1.42 2.53
CA ARG A 182 -5.84 -1.97 2.13
C ARG A 182 -6.05 -2.02 0.62
N LEU A 183 -5.52 -1.06 -0.13
CA LEU A 183 -5.59 -1.05 -1.60
C LEU A 183 -4.70 -2.14 -2.22
N ALA A 184 -3.57 -2.46 -1.60
CA ALA A 184 -2.72 -3.56 -2.04
C ALA A 184 -3.41 -4.93 -1.85
N ASP A 185 -4.12 -5.10 -0.74
CA ASP A 185 -4.88 -6.33 -0.44
C ASP A 185 -6.15 -6.46 -1.32
N TYR A 186 -6.71 -5.33 -1.75
CA TYR A 186 -8.01 -5.25 -2.43
C TYR A 186 -7.98 -4.30 -3.64
N PRO A 187 -7.28 -4.65 -4.72
CA PRO A 187 -7.16 -3.78 -5.90
C PRO A 187 -8.51 -3.47 -6.57
N TYR A 188 -9.56 -4.29 -6.39
CA TYR A 188 -10.90 -3.93 -6.88
C TYR A 188 -11.46 -2.65 -6.25
N LEU A 189 -11.01 -2.25 -5.05
CA LEU A 189 -11.44 -1.00 -4.40
C LEU A 189 -11.00 0.24 -5.19
N LEU A 190 -9.88 0.17 -5.93
CA LEU A 190 -9.41 1.27 -6.79
C LEU A 190 -10.41 1.60 -7.91
N ASN A 191 -11.15 0.59 -8.36
CA ASN A 191 -12.09 0.68 -9.46
C ASN A 191 -13.55 0.68 -8.99
N ASN A 192 -13.80 0.78 -7.68
CA ASN A 192 -15.14 0.89 -7.13
C ASN A 192 -15.52 2.37 -6.97
N SER A 193 -16.80 2.65 -7.15
CA SER A 193 -17.37 3.97 -6.87
C SER A 193 -17.34 4.23 -5.35
N PHE A 194 -16.63 5.28 -4.95
CA PHE A 194 -16.64 5.81 -3.57
C PHE A 194 -17.77 6.81 -3.34
N GLU A 195 -18.77 6.88 -4.23
CA GLU A 195 -19.84 7.88 -4.21
C GLU A 195 -20.73 7.79 -2.96
N ASP A 196 -20.79 6.63 -2.30
CA ASP A 196 -21.51 6.42 -1.04
C ASP A 196 -20.57 6.31 0.18
N SER A 197 -19.27 6.59 0.01
CA SER A 197 -18.33 6.57 1.13
C SER A 197 -18.42 7.87 1.94
N LEU A 198 -18.36 7.75 3.27
CA LEU A 198 -18.21 8.90 4.19
C LEU A 198 -16.93 9.72 3.93
N PHE A 199 -16.01 9.21 3.13
CA PHE A 199 -14.71 9.82 2.83
C PHE A 199 -14.74 10.72 1.58
N VAL A 200 -15.67 10.50 0.63
CA VAL A 200 -15.79 11.28 -0.61
C VAL A 200 -17.24 11.68 -0.86
N THR A 201 -17.75 12.65 -0.11
CA THR A 201 -19.03 13.29 -0.45
C THR A 201 -18.83 14.22 -1.66
N ARG A 202 -19.12 13.74 -2.87
CA ARG A 202 -19.39 14.64 -4.00
C ARG A 202 -20.81 15.19 -3.82
N ILE A 203 -20.93 16.51 -3.85
CA ILE A 203 -22.22 17.21 -3.92
C ILE A 203 -22.90 16.74 -5.22
N ARG A 204 -23.94 15.91 -5.10
CA ARG A 204 -24.66 15.34 -6.25
C ARG A 204 -25.44 16.46 -6.96
N LEU A 205 -24.89 17.00 -8.04
CA LEU A 205 -25.65 17.68 -9.06
C LEU A 205 -25.99 16.67 -10.17
N ASN A 206 -27.28 16.37 -10.30
CA ASN A 206 -27.93 15.59 -11.38
C ASN A 206 -27.73 14.05 -11.31
N SER A 207 -28.74 13.39 -10.74
CA SER A 207 -28.89 11.95 -10.58
C SER A 207 -29.61 11.27 -11.75
N ASP A 208 -29.16 11.46 -13.00
CA ASP A 208 -29.80 10.83 -14.17
C ASP A 208 -28.82 10.13 -15.13
N ARG A 209 -27.59 9.82 -14.68
CA ARG A 209 -26.68 8.95 -15.44
C ARG A 209 -26.55 7.61 -14.76
N ALA A 210 -26.97 6.58 -15.49
CA ALA A 210 -26.83 5.17 -15.16
C ALA A 210 -25.54 4.91 -14.38
N VAL A 211 -25.76 4.40 -13.17
CA VAL A 211 -24.81 3.74 -12.29
C VAL A 211 -23.74 3.07 -13.14
N GLY A 212 -22.52 3.63 -13.07
CA GLY A 212 -21.37 3.08 -13.76
C GLY A 212 -21.25 1.59 -13.42
N GLU A 213 -21.13 0.79 -14.47
CA GLU A 213 -20.97 -0.65 -14.43
C GLU A 213 -19.81 -1.03 -13.49
N ASN A 214 -20.13 -1.28 -12.22
CA ASN A 214 -19.15 -1.52 -11.17
C ASN A 214 -18.26 -2.69 -11.58
N THR A 215 -16.95 -2.57 -11.40
CA THR A 215 -16.00 -3.60 -11.85
C THR A 215 -16.21 -4.95 -11.16
N ALA A 216 -16.71 -4.94 -9.91
CA ALA A 216 -17.19 -6.13 -9.22
C ALA A 216 -18.36 -6.80 -9.97
N SER A 217 -19.25 -6.01 -10.59
CA SER A 217 -20.31 -6.52 -11.46
C SER A 217 -19.75 -7.15 -12.74
N ARG A 218 -18.71 -6.56 -13.34
CA ARG A 218 -18.03 -7.12 -14.52
C ARG A 218 -17.29 -8.42 -14.20
N GLN A 219 -16.61 -8.48 -13.06
CA GLN A 219 -15.95 -9.69 -12.57
C GLN A 219 -16.95 -10.79 -12.23
N ALA A 220 -18.03 -10.47 -11.52
CA ALA A 220 -19.10 -11.43 -11.24
C ALA A 220 -19.81 -11.90 -12.52
N ALA A 221 -20.02 -11.02 -13.51
CA ALA A 221 -20.51 -11.44 -14.82
C ALA A 221 -19.53 -12.40 -15.52
N THR A 222 -18.23 -12.15 -15.43
CA THR A 222 -17.19 -13.05 -15.96
C THR A 222 -17.21 -14.41 -15.26
N LEU A 223 -17.36 -14.43 -13.93
CA LEU A 223 -17.51 -15.67 -13.17
C LEU A 223 -18.73 -16.48 -13.61
N LEU A 224 -19.87 -15.81 -13.77
CA LEU A 224 -21.11 -16.48 -14.16
C LEU A 224 -21.07 -16.98 -15.61
N THR A 225 -20.43 -16.25 -16.54
CA THR A 225 -20.24 -16.72 -17.92
C THR A 225 -19.24 -17.86 -18.02
N THR A 226 -18.15 -17.84 -17.24
CA THR A 226 -17.23 -18.98 -17.14
C THR A 226 -17.92 -20.20 -16.54
N ALA A 227 -18.73 -20.02 -15.49
CA ALA A 227 -19.52 -21.11 -14.91
C ALA A 227 -20.53 -21.70 -15.91
N GLU A 228 -21.22 -20.85 -16.68
CA GLU A 228 -22.09 -21.29 -17.77
C GLU A 228 -21.31 -22.15 -18.78
N ALA A 229 -20.12 -21.71 -19.19
CA ALA A 229 -19.28 -22.44 -20.13
C ALA A 229 -18.84 -23.81 -19.58
N THR A 230 -18.43 -23.87 -18.30
CA THR A 230 -18.04 -25.13 -17.63
C THR A 230 -19.22 -26.10 -17.55
N ILE A 231 -20.42 -25.60 -17.22
CA ILE A 231 -21.64 -26.43 -17.17
C ILE A 231 -22.02 -26.92 -18.57
N ARG A 232 -21.97 -26.04 -19.59
CA ARG A 232 -22.25 -26.42 -20.99
C ARG A 232 -21.29 -27.50 -21.46
N GLN A 233 -20.01 -27.40 -21.12
CA GLN A 233 -19.00 -28.41 -21.44
C GLN A 233 -19.27 -29.74 -20.71
N ALA A 234 -19.62 -29.71 -19.43
CA ALA A 234 -19.92 -30.91 -18.65
C ALA A 234 -21.17 -31.66 -19.15
N LEU A 235 -22.13 -30.93 -19.72
CA LEU A 235 -23.35 -31.50 -20.29
C LEU A 235 -23.15 -32.01 -21.73
N THR A 236 -22.14 -31.51 -22.46
CA THR A 236 -21.92 -31.86 -23.87
C THR A 236 -21.72 -33.37 -24.05
N GLY A 237 -22.53 -34.01 -24.90
CA GLY A 237 -22.47 -35.43 -25.19
C GLY A 237 -23.27 -36.33 -24.24
N LYS A 238 -23.98 -35.77 -23.24
CA LYS A 238 -24.88 -36.52 -22.35
C LYS A 238 -26.30 -36.57 -22.93
N ASN A 239 -27.01 -37.68 -22.66
CA ASN A 239 -28.45 -37.77 -22.90
C ASN A 239 -29.24 -37.00 -21.82
N TRP A 240 -30.52 -36.70 -22.08
CA TRP A 240 -31.36 -35.94 -21.14
C TRP A 240 -31.43 -36.56 -19.73
N SER A 241 -31.50 -37.88 -19.61
CA SER A 241 -31.57 -38.57 -18.31
C SER A 241 -30.29 -38.36 -17.49
N GLU A 242 -29.12 -38.47 -18.12
CA GLU A 242 -27.83 -38.20 -17.52
C GLU A 242 -27.65 -36.73 -17.18
N ALA A 243 -28.09 -35.82 -18.06
CA ALA A 243 -28.06 -34.39 -17.81
C ALA A 243 -28.95 -34.01 -16.62
N TYR A 244 -30.15 -34.59 -16.52
CA TYR A 244 -31.06 -34.38 -15.40
C TYR A 244 -30.48 -34.88 -14.09
N SER A 245 -29.94 -36.11 -14.06
CA SER A 245 -29.28 -36.68 -12.87
C SER A 245 -28.08 -35.84 -12.43
N TRP A 246 -27.30 -35.34 -13.39
CA TRP A 246 -26.15 -34.49 -13.10
C TRP A 246 -26.58 -33.13 -12.53
N LEU A 247 -27.62 -32.51 -13.11
CA LEU A 247 -28.18 -31.24 -12.63
C LEU A 247 -28.86 -31.37 -11.26
N SER A 248 -29.52 -32.49 -10.97
CA SER A 248 -30.12 -32.72 -9.65
C SER A 248 -29.06 -32.80 -8.54
N ASP A 249 -27.85 -33.27 -8.88
CA ASP A 249 -26.73 -33.39 -7.95
C ASP A 249 -25.81 -32.16 -7.96
N ILE A 250 -26.18 -31.06 -8.61
CA ILE A 250 -25.29 -29.90 -8.77
C ILE A 250 -24.85 -29.29 -7.42
N LYS A 251 -25.64 -29.45 -6.36
CA LYS A 251 -25.29 -28.97 -5.01
C LYS A 251 -24.10 -29.72 -4.42
N SER A 252 -23.98 -31.02 -4.68
CA SER A 252 -22.82 -31.80 -4.21
C SER A 252 -21.57 -31.54 -5.06
N LEU A 253 -21.77 -31.19 -6.34
CA LEU A 253 -20.72 -30.83 -7.31
C LEU A 253 -20.28 -29.36 -7.22
N GLN A 254 -20.98 -28.55 -6.44
CA GLN A 254 -20.71 -27.12 -6.27
C GLN A 254 -19.26 -26.79 -5.85
N PRO A 255 -18.61 -27.48 -4.88
CA PRO A 255 -17.23 -27.17 -4.52
C PRO A 255 -16.25 -27.38 -5.68
N ASP A 256 -16.42 -28.47 -6.44
CA ASP A 256 -15.57 -28.78 -7.60
C ASP A 256 -15.78 -27.77 -8.72
N LEU A 257 -17.04 -27.41 -8.99
CA LEU A 257 -17.40 -26.40 -9.97
C LEU A 257 -16.83 -25.03 -9.57
N ASN A 258 -16.97 -24.64 -8.31
CA ASN A 258 -16.42 -23.39 -7.79
C ASN A 258 -14.89 -23.39 -7.92
N GLN A 259 -14.21 -24.48 -7.59
CA GLN A 259 -12.77 -24.58 -7.73
C GLN A 259 -12.30 -24.44 -9.19
N GLN A 260 -13.01 -25.07 -10.15
CA GLN A 260 -12.69 -24.96 -11.57
C GLN A 260 -12.90 -23.55 -12.11
N VAL A 261 -14.03 -22.92 -11.78
CA VAL A 261 -14.36 -21.55 -12.21
C VAL A 261 -13.40 -20.55 -11.58
N MET A 262 -13.12 -20.66 -10.28
CA MET A 262 -12.19 -19.76 -9.59
C MET A 262 -10.77 -19.90 -10.13
N LYS A 263 -10.30 -21.12 -10.42
CA LYS A 263 -8.99 -21.34 -11.05
C LYS A 263 -8.93 -20.73 -12.46
N ALA A 264 -10.02 -20.82 -13.23
CA ALA A 264 -10.07 -20.29 -14.58
C ALA A 264 -10.08 -18.75 -14.63
N VAL A 265 -10.71 -18.09 -13.65
CA VAL A 265 -10.88 -16.62 -13.62
C VAL A 265 -9.78 -15.93 -12.83
N TYR A 266 -9.41 -16.47 -11.66
CA TYR A 266 -8.51 -15.81 -10.72
C TYR A 266 -7.15 -16.48 -10.59
N ASP A 267 -6.95 -17.69 -11.10
CA ASP A 267 -5.69 -18.45 -11.02
C ASP A 267 -5.04 -18.38 -9.60
N GLU A 268 -3.96 -17.61 -9.42
CA GLU A 268 -3.25 -17.39 -8.14
C GLU A 268 -3.62 -16.08 -7.41
N GLN A 269 -4.60 -15.31 -7.91
CA GLN A 269 -4.97 -14.05 -7.28
C GLN A 269 -5.59 -14.27 -5.89
N PRO A 270 -5.18 -13.46 -4.89
CA PRO A 270 -5.70 -13.61 -3.54
C PRO A 270 -7.19 -13.29 -3.47
N GLU A 271 -7.82 -12.67 -4.47
CA GLU A 271 -9.24 -12.33 -4.42
C GLU A 271 -10.19 -13.53 -4.62
N GLY A 272 -9.71 -14.64 -5.20
CA GLY A 272 -10.57 -15.77 -5.56
C GLY A 272 -11.34 -16.37 -4.38
N HIS A 273 -10.74 -16.41 -3.19
CA HIS A 273 -11.39 -16.95 -1.98
C HIS A 273 -12.50 -16.06 -1.42
N LEU A 274 -12.60 -14.80 -1.86
CA LEU A 274 -13.61 -13.85 -1.44
C LEU A 274 -14.88 -13.93 -2.30
N TRP A 275 -14.84 -14.68 -3.41
CA TRP A 275 -16.00 -14.95 -4.23
C TRP A 275 -16.62 -16.30 -3.86
N GLN A 276 -17.93 -16.29 -3.62
CA GLN A 276 -18.71 -17.49 -3.41
C GLN A 276 -19.69 -17.67 -4.56
N MET A 277 -19.50 -18.75 -5.32
CA MET A 277 -20.45 -19.15 -6.35
C MET A 277 -21.41 -20.21 -5.81
N THR A 278 -22.70 -20.03 -6.10
CA THR A 278 -23.77 -20.98 -5.78
C THR A 278 -24.57 -21.32 -7.02
N ALA A 279 -24.98 -22.59 -7.11
CA ALA A 279 -25.79 -23.11 -8.20
C ALA A 279 -27.00 -23.84 -7.60
N ASP A 280 -28.20 -23.39 -7.93
CA ASP A 280 -29.46 -23.98 -7.49
C ASP A 280 -30.28 -24.38 -8.71
N VAL A 281 -30.92 -25.55 -8.65
CA VAL A 281 -31.83 -26.03 -9.70
C VAL A 281 -33.25 -26.05 -9.16
N GLY A 282 -34.14 -25.34 -9.84
CA GLY A 282 -35.58 -25.34 -9.61
C GLY A 282 -36.31 -26.06 -10.74
N ARG A 283 -37.43 -26.70 -10.42
CA ARG A 283 -38.37 -27.14 -11.46
C ARG A 283 -39.08 -25.92 -12.03
N ASN A 284 -39.12 -25.82 -13.35
CA ASN A 284 -39.89 -24.76 -13.99
C ASN A 284 -41.38 -25.03 -13.77
N ALA A 285 -42.13 -24.00 -13.34
CA ALA A 285 -43.56 -24.11 -13.06
C ALA A 285 -44.40 -24.33 -14.33
N ILE A 286 -43.83 -24.08 -15.52
CA ILE A 286 -44.57 -23.98 -16.79
C ILE A 286 -44.40 -25.25 -17.64
N SER A 287 -43.27 -25.96 -17.56
CA SER A 287 -43.09 -27.22 -18.30
C SER A 287 -42.28 -28.26 -17.53
N SER A 288 -42.72 -29.52 -17.58
CA SER A 288 -42.05 -30.66 -16.95
C SER A 288 -40.77 -31.10 -17.68
N SER A 289 -40.55 -30.58 -18.90
CA SER A 289 -39.38 -30.84 -19.75
C SER A 289 -38.34 -29.72 -19.70
N SER A 290 -38.45 -28.77 -18.76
CA SER A 290 -37.43 -27.75 -18.53
C SER A 290 -37.06 -27.58 -17.06
N LEU A 291 -35.80 -27.21 -16.83
CA LEU A 291 -35.24 -26.93 -15.52
C LEU A 291 -34.71 -25.50 -15.48
N ASP A 292 -34.95 -24.81 -14.37
CA ASP A 292 -34.40 -23.50 -14.09
C ASP A 292 -33.12 -23.65 -13.28
N LEU A 293 -31.98 -23.38 -13.90
CA LEU A 293 -30.68 -23.30 -13.25
C LEU A 293 -30.40 -21.85 -12.85
N ILE A 294 -30.22 -21.62 -11.55
CA ILE A 294 -29.90 -20.32 -10.98
C ILE A 294 -28.44 -20.34 -10.54
N LEU A 295 -27.62 -19.52 -11.19
CA LEU A 295 -26.24 -19.28 -10.81
C LEU A 295 -26.18 -17.95 -10.05
N THR A 296 -25.55 -17.94 -8.88
CA THR A 296 -25.36 -16.70 -8.10
C THR A 296 -23.89 -16.58 -7.70
N ALA A 297 -23.28 -15.43 -8.02
CA ALA A 297 -21.94 -15.07 -7.61
C ALA A 297 -22.03 -13.97 -6.55
N ARG A 298 -21.50 -14.23 -5.35
CA ARG A 298 -21.54 -13.32 -4.21
C ARG A 298 -20.12 -12.92 -3.80
N TRP A 299 -19.93 -11.63 -3.60
CA TRP A 299 -18.71 -11.07 -3.03
C TRP A 299 -18.79 -11.06 -1.50
N LEU A 300 -17.80 -11.67 -0.84
CA LEU A 300 -17.67 -11.74 0.63
C LEU A 300 -16.61 -10.78 1.18
N GLY A 301 -15.84 -10.11 0.30
CA GLY A 301 -14.83 -9.15 0.72
C GLY A 301 -15.41 -7.78 1.10
N ALA A 302 -14.52 -6.82 1.37
CA ALA A 302 -14.93 -5.44 1.66
C ALA A 302 -15.71 -4.85 0.48
N SER A 303 -16.73 -4.04 0.73
CA SER A 303 -17.50 -3.41 -0.34
C SER A 303 -17.96 -2.03 0.10
N SER A 304 -18.21 -1.15 -0.87
CA SER A 304 -18.77 0.18 -0.59
C SER A 304 -20.25 0.13 -0.26
N ARG A 305 -20.93 -1.00 -0.54
CA ARG A 305 -22.33 -1.24 -0.18
C ARG A 305 -22.43 -2.10 1.08
N PRO A 306 -23.26 -1.73 2.06
CA PRO A 306 -23.41 -2.51 3.30
C PRO A 306 -23.98 -3.92 3.06
N GLU A 307 -24.70 -4.12 1.95
CA GLU A 307 -25.34 -5.40 1.61
C GLU A 307 -24.43 -6.35 0.80
N GLY A 308 -23.25 -5.85 0.40
CA GLY A 308 -22.32 -6.57 -0.47
C GLY A 308 -22.66 -6.44 -1.96
N TYR A 309 -22.06 -7.30 -2.77
CA TYR A 309 -22.36 -7.43 -4.20
C TYR A 309 -22.77 -8.87 -4.50
N ALA A 310 -23.91 -9.05 -5.14
CA ALA A 310 -24.37 -10.34 -5.62
C ALA A 310 -24.97 -10.19 -7.02
N LEU A 311 -24.57 -11.06 -7.94
CA LEU A 311 -25.18 -11.18 -9.25
C LEU A 311 -25.77 -12.56 -9.42
N ARG A 312 -26.94 -12.58 -10.04
CA ARG A 312 -27.70 -13.79 -10.31
C ARG A 312 -27.97 -13.90 -11.80
N GLN A 313 -27.63 -15.05 -12.36
CA GLN A 313 -27.91 -15.42 -13.74
C GLN A 313 -28.86 -16.61 -13.74
N ARG A 314 -29.95 -16.51 -14.51
CA ARG A 314 -30.92 -17.60 -14.69
C ARG A 314 -30.70 -18.25 -16.05
N CYS A 315 -30.63 -19.57 -16.06
CA CYS A 315 -30.43 -20.40 -17.23
C CYS A 315 -31.57 -21.42 -17.32
N LEU A 316 -32.16 -21.53 -18.51
CA LEU A 316 -33.18 -22.51 -18.81
C LEU A 316 -32.52 -23.69 -19.53
N VAL A 317 -32.72 -24.88 -18.99
CA VAL A 317 -32.29 -26.14 -19.62
C VAL A 317 -33.52 -26.82 -20.19
N SER A 318 -33.60 -26.96 -21.51
CA SER A 318 -34.72 -27.63 -22.19
C SER A 318 -34.26 -28.89 -22.91
N GLU A 319 -35.13 -29.90 -22.93
CA GLU A 319 -34.95 -31.10 -23.73
C GLU A 319 -35.13 -30.79 -25.23
N THR A 320 -34.19 -31.23 -26.07
CA THR A 320 -34.24 -31.01 -27.53
C THR A 320 -34.07 -32.34 -28.24
N SER A 321 -34.92 -32.64 -29.23
CA SER A 321 -34.74 -33.83 -30.07
C SER A 321 -33.54 -33.64 -31.01
N LEU A 322 -32.50 -34.48 -30.89
CA LEU A 322 -31.40 -34.50 -31.85
C LEU A 322 -31.82 -35.27 -33.11
N PRO A 323 -31.64 -34.71 -34.33
CA PRO A 323 -31.87 -35.47 -35.55
C PRO A 323 -30.76 -36.52 -35.72
N ASN A 324 -31.14 -37.80 -35.74
CA ASN A 324 -30.22 -38.91 -35.97
C ASN A 324 -30.00 -39.07 -37.49
N PRO A 325 -28.77 -38.91 -38.03
CA PRO A 325 -28.54 -38.97 -39.48
C PRO A 325 -28.63 -40.38 -40.07
N ASP A 326 -28.52 -41.44 -39.26
CA ASP A 326 -28.42 -42.82 -39.76
C ASP A 326 -29.28 -43.79 -38.93
N SER A 327 -30.58 -43.91 -39.23
CA SER A 327 -31.39 -45.16 -39.15
C SER A 327 -32.90 -44.92 -39.04
N PHE A 328 -33.67 -45.70 -39.79
CA PHE A 328 -35.14 -45.81 -39.74
C PHE A 328 -35.67 -46.65 -38.56
N ALA A 329 -34.88 -46.86 -37.50
CA ALA A 329 -35.28 -47.61 -36.31
C ALA A 329 -35.21 -46.70 -35.06
N GLN A 330 -36.35 -46.52 -34.43
CA GLN A 330 -36.62 -45.58 -33.34
C GLN A 330 -35.75 -45.82 -32.11
N MET A 331 -34.86 -44.87 -31.80
CA MET A 331 -34.67 -44.32 -30.45
C MET A 331 -34.34 -42.84 -30.61
N GLN A 332 -35.28 -41.95 -30.27
CA GLN A 332 -35.04 -40.51 -30.24
C GLN A 332 -33.96 -40.24 -29.19
N GLN A 333 -32.74 -39.90 -29.64
CA GLN A 333 -31.73 -39.37 -28.73
C GLN A 333 -32.17 -37.94 -28.37
N THR A 334 -32.52 -37.76 -27.10
CA THR A 334 -32.87 -36.45 -26.55
C THR A 334 -31.59 -35.77 -26.08
N GLY A 335 -31.26 -34.67 -26.75
CA GLY A 335 -30.20 -33.74 -26.37
C GLY A 335 -30.74 -32.67 -25.43
N PHE A 336 -29.88 -31.69 -25.14
CA PHE A 336 -30.22 -30.57 -24.27
C PHE A 336 -29.87 -29.24 -24.96
N GLN A 337 -30.58 -28.18 -24.58
CA GLN A 337 -30.26 -26.81 -24.93
C GLN A 337 -30.24 -25.95 -23.66
N LEU A 338 -29.14 -25.22 -23.45
CA LEU A 338 -28.95 -24.30 -22.32
C LEU A 338 -29.01 -22.85 -22.81
N THR A 339 -30.03 -22.12 -22.39
CA THR A 339 -30.22 -20.69 -22.70
C THR A 339 -30.23 -19.86 -21.43
N CYS A 340 -29.27 -18.93 -21.30
CA CYS A 340 -29.16 -18.06 -20.13
C CYS A 340 -29.60 -16.62 -20.40
N GLN A 341 -30.23 -16.01 -19.41
CA GLN A 341 -30.56 -14.59 -19.39
C GLN A 341 -29.35 -13.77 -18.93
N ALA A 342 -29.36 -12.46 -19.20
CA ALA A 342 -28.32 -11.56 -18.71
C ALA A 342 -28.25 -11.57 -17.17
N PRO A 343 -27.05 -11.47 -16.56
CA PRO A 343 -26.89 -11.37 -15.11
C PRO A 343 -27.64 -10.14 -14.56
N VAL A 344 -28.33 -10.31 -13.43
CA VAL A 344 -29.06 -9.25 -12.73
C VAL A 344 -28.48 -9.10 -11.31
N GLU A 345 -28.26 -7.88 -10.87
CA GLU A 345 -27.83 -7.58 -9.49
C GLU A 345 -28.98 -7.85 -8.51
N VAL A 346 -28.69 -8.52 -7.39
CA VAL A 346 -29.68 -8.96 -6.39
C VAL A 346 -29.48 -8.27 -5.06
#